data_AF-F3L3C7-F1
#
_entry.id   AF-F3L3C7-F1
#
_cell.length_a   1.000
_cell.length_b   1.000
_cell.length_c   1.000
_cell.angle_alpha   90.00
_cell.angle_beta   90.00
_cell.angle_gamma   90.00
#
_symmetry.space_group_name_H-M   'P 1'
#
loop_
_entity.id
_entity.type
_entity.pdbx_description
1 polymer ?
#
loop_
_entity_poly.entity_id
_entity_poly.type
_entity_poly.pdbx_seq_one_letter_code
_entity_poly.pdbx_strand_id
1 'polypeptide(L)'
;MAQSNATISNKQFITMSVNLIHKALIEPTRTHSKNLYKSLLAGERRAITTVKMEDGSTVRFDIAIDTREYRGKLNYSMFRDGVTLLLANFVETMKSEKEPAIFRAEGEEHKMLFGVTAPSIQGEVLNVMALSAEVSPTSAEILLKLLYLPPDQFVQNADSSAGVLGA
;
A
#
# COMPACT_ATOMS: atom_id res chain seq x y z
N MET A 1 -13.57 26.92 18.64
CA MET A 1 -12.36 26.07 18.51
C MET A 1 -12.22 25.77 17.04
N ALA A 2 -11.13 26.22 16.41
CA ALA A 2 -10.98 26.14 14.95
C ALA A 2 -10.72 24.69 14.52
N GLN A 3 -11.68 24.09 13.81
CA GLN A 3 -11.48 22.86 13.06
C GLN A 3 -10.68 23.23 11.81
N SER A 4 -9.37 23.03 11.83
CA SER A 4 -8.53 23.15 10.64
C SER A 4 -8.71 21.88 9.79
N ASN A 5 -9.65 21.93 8.83
CA ASN A 5 -9.77 20.94 7.77
C ASN A 5 -8.67 21.17 6.73
N ALA A 6 -7.41 20.88 7.05
CA ALA A 6 -6.39 20.66 6.04
C ALA A 6 -6.74 19.37 5.30
N THR A 7 -7.61 19.50 4.29
CA THR A 7 -8.10 18.36 3.52
C THR A 7 -7.04 18.03 2.47
N ILE A 8 -6.06 17.19 2.84
CA ILE A 8 -5.11 16.63 1.88
C ILE A 8 -5.93 15.86 0.84
N SER A 9 -5.70 16.14 -0.45
CA SER A 9 -6.39 15.40 -1.50
C SER A 9 -5.93 13.93 -1.51
N ASN A 10 -6.81 13.03 -1.95
CA ASN A 10 -6.46 11.61 -2.09
C ASN A 10 -5.18 11.40 -2.91
N LYS A 11 -5.03 12.19 -3.99
CA LYS A 11 -3.83 12.20 -4.84
C LYS A 11 -2.56 12.61 -4.08
N GLN A 12 -2.63 13.68 -3.29
CA GLN A 12 -1.50 14.12 -2.45
C GLN A 12 -1.17 13.07 -1.39
N PHE A 13 -2.19 12.49 -0.75
CA PHE A 13 -2.02 11.46 0.27
C PHE A 13 -1.34 10.19 -0.28
N ILE A 14 -1.78 9.71 -1.44
CA ILE A 14 -1.17 8.56 -2.13
C ILE A 14 0.28 8.88 -2.50
N THR A 15 0.52 10.05 -3.10
CA THR A 15 1.88 10.48 -3.51
C THR A 15 2.82 10.52 -2.31
N MET A 16 2.37 11.10 -1.20
CA MET A 16 3.13 11.14 0.04
C MET A 16 3.40 9.72 0.57
N SER A 17 2.37 8.88 0.65
CA SER A 17 2.50 7.49 1.14
C SER A 17 3.52 6.69 0.32
N VAL A 18 3.44 6.76 -1.02
CA VAL A 18 4.38 6.12 -1.95
C VAL A 18 5.82 6.61 -1.72
N ASN A 19 6.00 7.93 -1.59
CA ASN A 19 7.33 8.52 -1.34
C ASN A 19 7.90 8.11 0.03
N LEU A 20 7.06 8.05 1.06
CA LEU A 20 7.49 7.62 2.39
C LEU A 20 7.90 6.15 2.42
N ILE A 21 7.15 5.27 1.75
CA ILE A 21 7.49 3.86 1.61
C ILE A 21 8.79 3.70 0.83
N HIS A 22 8.97 4.43 -0.28
CA HIS A 22 10.21 4.43 -1.05
C HIS A 22 11.42 4.81 -0.19
N LYS A 23 11.31 5.92 0.56
CA LYS A 23 12.35 6.41 1.48
C LYS A 23 12.65 5.46 2.63
N ALA A 24 11.66 4.69 3.09
CA ALA A 24 11.82 3.76 4.20
C ALA A 24 12.41 2.40 3.78
N LEU A 25 12.03 1.89 2.61
CA LEU A 25 12.29 0.50 2.21
C LEU A 25 13.25 0.36 1.02
N ILE A 26 13.28 1.34 0.11
CA ILE A 26 14.02 1.22 -1.17
C ILE A 26 15.32 2.01 -1.15
N GLU A 27 15.25 3.29 -0.78
CA GLU A 27 16.38 4.23 -0.75
C GLU A 27 17.48 3.88 0.28
N PRO A 28 17.17 3.38 1.50
CA PRO A 28 18.19 3.06 2.47
C PRO A 28 19.08 1.88 2.05
N THR A 29 20.17 1.69 2.78
CA THR A 29 21.08 0.56 2.54
C THR A 29 20.35 -0.77 2.70
N ARG A 30 20.80 -1.79 1.96
CA ARG A 30 20.24 -3.17 2.03
C ARG A 30 20.13 -3.68 3.47
N THR A 31 21.11 -3.35 4.32
CA THR A 31 21.11 -3.75 5.73
C THR A 31 19.97 -3.09 6.50
N HIS A 32 19.79 -1.77 6.35
CA HIS A 32 18.73 -1.03 7.04
C HIS A 32 17.35 -1.51 6.62
N SER A 33 17.09 -1.57 5.31
CA SER A 33 15.83 -2.05 4.75
C SER A 33 15.53 -3.50 5.16
N LYS A 34 16.54 -4.37 5.24
CA LYS A 34 16.36 -5.77 5.70
C LYS A 34 16.02 -5.84 7.20
N ASN A 35 16.58 -4.96 8.03
CA ASN A 35 16.24 -4.91 9.45
C ASN A 35 14.82 -4.39 9.68
N LEU A 36 14.41 -3.37 8.92
CA LEU A 36 13.02 -2.90 8.92
C LEU A 36 12.09 -4.03 8.48
N TYR A 37 12.35 -4.67 7.33
CA TYR A 37 11.60 -5.85 6.86
C TYR A 37 11.44 -6.93 7.93
N LYS A 38 12.53 -7.31 8.62
CA LYS A 38 12.46 -8.32 9.69
C LYS A 38 11.53 -7.90 10.83
N SER A 39 11.58 -6.63 11.22
CA SER A 39 10.72 -6.07 12.27
C SER A 39 9.26 -6.11 11.84
N LEU A 40 8.97 -5.70 10.61
CA LEU A 40 7.62 -5.77 10.05
C LEU A 40 7.11 -7.21 9.97
N LEU A 41 7.92 -8.15 9.49
CA LEU A 41 7.56 -9.56 9.41
C LEU A 41 7.30 -10.21 10.78
N ALA A 42 7.90 -9.67 11.85
CA ALA A 42 7.60 -10.08 13.22
C ALA A 42 6.26 -9.53 13.75
N GLY A 43 5.51 -8.78 12.91
CA GLY A 43 4.24 -8.14 13.26
C GLY A 43 4.40 -6.76 13.89
N GLU A 44 5.61 -6.19 13.92
CA GLU A 44 5.82 -4.87 14.51
C GLU A 44 5.28 -3.76 13.62
N ARG A 45 4.66 -2.75 14.25
CA ARG A 45 4.39 -1.44 13.65
C ARG A 45 5.62 -0.56 13.86
N ARG A 46 6.17 0.01 12.78
CA ARG A 46 7.39 0.82 12.83
C ARG A 46 7.11 2.24 12.36
N ALA A 47 7.53 3.23 13.14
CA ALA A 47 7.51 4.61 12.67
C ALA A 47 8.49 4.81 11.51
N ILE A 48 8.01 5.39 10.42
CA ILE A 48 8.85 5.82 9.29
C ILE A 48 9.28 7.26 9.50
N THR A 49 8.32 8.15 9.67
CA THR A 49 8.60 9.59 9.76
C THR A 49 7.44 10.35 10.36
N THR A 50 7.66 11.63 10.59
CA THR A 50 6.65 12.58 11.02
C THR A 50 6.58 13.70 10.00
N VAL A 51 5.40 13.95 9.44
CA VAL A 51 5.18 14.98 8.42
C VAL A 51 4.48 16.18 9.06
N LYS A 52 5.03 17.37 8.82
CA LYS A 52 4.37 18.63 9.15
C LYS A 52 3.43 19.01 8.00
N MET A 53 2.15 19.17 8.32
CA MET A 53 1.10 19.54 7.38
C MET A 53 1.09 21.05 7.14
N GLU A 54 0.37 21.47 6.10
CA GLU A 54 0.25 22.87 5.70
C GLU A 54 -0.40 23.75 6.78
N ASP A 55 -1.31 23.18 7.57
CA ASP A 55 -1.92 23.84 8.73
C ASP A 55 -1.01 23.90 9.97
N GLY A 56 0.23 23.42 9.85
CA GLY A 56 1.20 23.35 10.95
C GLY A 56 1.01 22.15 11.87
N SER A 57 -0.03 21.34 11.69
CA SER A 57 -0.20 20.08 12.41
C SER A 57 0.88 19.08 12.03
N THR A 58 1.08 18.06 12.87
CA THR A 58 2.17 17.11 12.73
C THR A 58 1.59 15.71 12.82
N VAL A 59 1.79 14.92 11.77
CA VAL A 59 1.23 13.57 11.64
C VAL A 59 2.35 12.54 11.56
N ARG A 60 2.29 11.52 12.41
CA ARG A 60 3.25 10.41 12.38
C ARG A 60 2.79 9.34 11.40
N PHE A 61 3.69 8.92 10.52
CA PHE A 61 3.47 7.82 9.59
C PHE A 61 4.20 6.59 10.08
N ASP A 62 3.43 5.53 10.28
CA ASP A 62 3.94 4.22 10.65
C ASP A 62 3.69 3.22 9.52
N ILE A 63 4.46 2.13 9.51
CA ILE A 63 4.33 1.05 8.55
C ILE A 63 4.17 -0.31 9.26
N ALA A 64 3.34 -1.15 8.67
CA ALA A 64 3.18 -2.56 9.03
C ALA A 64 3.07 -3.42 7.77
N ILE A 65 3.22 -4.73 7.93
CA ILE A 65 2.95 -5.72 6.88
C ILE A 65 1.89 -6.71 7.38
N ASP A 66 1.01 -7.13 6.47
CA ASP A 66 0.10 -8.25 6.68
C ASP A 66 0.38 -9.32 5.62
N THR A 67 0.92 -10.46 6.07
CA THR A 67 1.29 -11.58 5.20
C THR A 67 0.33 -12.76 5.31
N ARG A 68 -0.88 -12.58 5.88
CA ARG A 68 -1.85 -13.67 6.08
C ARG A 68 -2.18 -14.42 4.79
N GLU A 69 -2.34 -13.69 3.70
CA GLU A 69 -2.67 -14.26 2.38
C GLU A 69 -1.43 -14.60 1.54
N TYR A 70 -0.22 -14.39 2.07
CA TYR A 70 1.00 -14.74 1.34
C TYR A 70 1.16 -16.26 1.28
N ARG A 71 1.26 -16.79 0.06
CA ARG A 71 1.49 -18.21 -0.20
C ARG A 71 2.98 -18.46 -0.40
N GLY A 72 3.56 -19.30 0.46
CA GLY A 72 4.98 -19.70 0.42
C GLY A 72 5.86 -18.99 1.44
N LYS A 73 7.18 -19.00 1.23
CA LYS A 73 8.16 -18.38 2.13
C LYS A 73 8.59 -17.01 1.63
N LEU A 74 8.05 -15.96 2.24
CA LEU A 74 8.45 -14.58 1.92
C LEU A 74 9.90 -14.34 2.39
N ASN A 75 10.76 -13.97 1.46
CA ASN A 75 12.12 -13.52 1.76
C ASN A 75 12.28 -12.02 1.45
N TYR A 76 13.35 -11.43 1.96
CA TYR A 76 13.59 -9.99 1.81
C TYR A 76 13.69 -9.53 0.35
N SER A 77 14.28 -10.34 -0.55
CA SER A 77 14.38 -9.96 -1.96
C SER A 77 12.99 -9.90 -2.60
N MET A 78 12.17 -10.95 -2.42
CA MET A 78 10.79 -10.99 -2.93
C MET A 78 9.93 -9.87 -2.38
N PHE A 79 10.06 -9.58 -1.09
CA PHE A 79 9.40 -8.44 -0.48
C PHE A 79 9.82 -7.12 -1.12
N ARG A 80 11.13 -6.88 -1.30
CA ARG A 80 11.65 -5.66 -1.91
C ARG A 80 11.19 -5.53 -3.36
N ASP A 81 11.19 -6.63 -4.12
CA ASP A 81 10.75 -6.65 -5.52
C ASP A 81 9.25 -6.34 -5.62
N GLY A 82 8.42 -6.93 -4.76
CA GLY A 82 6.99 -6.63 -4.65
C GLY A 82 6.70 -5.17 -4.29
N VAL A 83 7.42 -4.62 -3.30
CA VAL A 83 7.30 -3.20 -2.95
C VAL A 83 7.74 -2.30 -4.11
N THR A 84 8.84 -2.65 -4.79
CA THR A 84 9.35 -1.88 -5.94
C THR A 84 8.31 -1.85 -7.07
N LEU A 85 7.73 -3.01 -7.40
CA LEU A 85 6.67 -3.12 -8.39
C LEU A 85 5.43 -2.32 -7.98
N LEU A 86 5.02 -2.39 -6.71
CA LEU A 86 3.87 -1.65 -6.20
C LEU A 86 4.05 -0.15 -6.37
N LEU A 87 5.21 0.38 -5.97
CA LEU A 87 5.53 1.80 -6.11
C LEU A 87 5.57 2.21 -7.58
N ALA A 88 6.12 1.38 -8.47
CA ALA A 88 6.11 1.63 -9.91
C ALA A 88 4.69 1.70 -10.47
N ASN A 89 3.81 0.78 -10.07
CA ASN A 89 2.41 0.75 -10.51
C ASN A 89 1.63 1.97 -10.00
N PHE A 90 1.93 2.47 -8.79
CA PHE A 90 1.38 3.74 -8.31
C PHE A 90 1.83 4.91 -9.17
N VAL A 91 3.12 5.01 -9.46
CA VAL A 91 3.67 6.07 -10.33
C VAL A 91 3.00 6.04 -11.70
N GLU A 92 2.82 4.86 -12.29
CA GLU A 92 2.19 4.72 -13.60
C GLU A 92 0.71 5.10 -13.59
N THR A 93 -0.04 4.62 -12.58
CA THR A 93 -1.46 4.98 -12.42
C THR A 93 -1.61 6.49 -12.28
N MET A 94 -0.75 7.13 -11.49
CA MET A 94 -0.78 8.58 -11.24
C MET A 94 -0.41 9.44 -12.46
N LYS A 95 0.35 8.89 -13.42
CA LYS A 95 0.63 9.53 -14.71
C LYS A 95 -0.55 9.47 -15.66
N SER A 96 -1.39 8.44 -15.57
CA SER A 96 -2.48 8.18 -16.52
C SER A 96 -3.69 9.12 -16.39
N GLU A 97 -3.58 10.23 -15.67
CA GLU A 97 -4.64 11.16 -15.22
C GLU A 97 -5.80 10.53 -14.43
N LYS A 98 -5.88 9.20 -14.37
CA LYS A 98 -6.83 8.46 -13.57
C LYS A 98 -6.31 8.35 -12.14
N GLU A 99 -7.04 8.92 -11.19
CA GLU A 99 -6.75 8.69 -9.78
C GLU A 99 -6.96 7.21 -9.45
N PRO A 100 -6.08 6.59 -8.64
CA PRO A 100 -6.31 5.24 -8.14
C PRO A 100 -7.67 5.14 -7.46
N ALA A 101 -8.40 4.05 -7.74
CA ALA A 101 -9.60 3.74 -6.97
C ALA A 101 -9.25 3.62 -5.49
N ILE A 102 -10.09 4.17 -4.62
CA ILE A 102 -9.98 4.02 -3.17
C ILE A 102 -11.19 3.27 -2.69
N PHE A 103 -10.95 2.12 -2.07
CA PHE A 103 -11.98 1.29 -1.48
C PHE A 103 -12.00 1.53 0.03
N ARG A 104 -13.21 1.70 0.58
CA ARG A 104 -13.46 1.80 2.03
C ARG A 104 -14.53 0.78 2.37
N ALA A 105 -14.34 0.04 3.46
CA ALA A 105 -15.38 -0.84 3.95
C ALA A 105 -16.45 -0.01 4.66
N GLU A 106 -17.71 -0.41 4.54
CA GLU A 106 -18.82 0.22 5.24
C GLU A 106 -18.60 0.13 6.76
N GLY A 107 -18.68 1.26 7.46
CA GLY A 107 -18.37 1.36 8.89
C GLY A 107 -16.87 1.47 9.23
N GLU A 108 -15.96 1.34 8.25
CA GLU A 108 -14.51 1.52 8.44
C GLU A 108 -13.96 2.66 7.58
N GLU A 109 -14.59 3.85 7.62
CA GLU A 109 -14.19 4.99 6.80
C GLU A 109 -12.74 5.46 7.02
N HIS A 110 -12.18 5.14 8.18
CA HIS A 110 -10.81 5.42 8.56
C HIS A 110 -9.79 4.49 7.88
N LYS A 111 -10.25 3.39 7.26
CA LYS A 111 -9.42 2.46 6.49
C LYS A 111 -9.67 2.62 5.00
N MET A 112 -8.58 2.72 4.25
CA MET A 112 -8.57 2.93 2.81
C MET A 112 -7.69 1.86 2.18
N LEU A 113 -8.22 1.11 1.22
CA LEU A 113 -7.44 0.23 0.36
C LEU A 113 -7.28 0.93 -1.00
N PHE A 114 -6.04 1.06 -1.45
CA PHE A 114 -5.76 1.64 -2.75
C PHE A 114 -5.84 0.56 -3.84
N GLY A 115 -6.57 0.83 -4.91
CA GLY A 115 -6.80 -0.06 -6.05
C GLY A 115 -5.60 -0.24 -6.98
N VAL A 116 -4.39 -0.14 -6.43
CA VAL A 116 -3.13 -0.42 -7.14
C VAL A 116 -2.52 -1.64 -6.48
N THR A 117 -2.25 -2.65 -7.29
CA THR A 117 -1.72 -3.93 -6.85
C THR A 117 -0.40 -4.26 -7.53
N ALA A 118 0.42 -5.07 -6.89
CA ALA A 118 1.65 -5.64 -7.44
C ALA A 118 1.57 -7.17 -7.43
N PRO A 119 1.14 -7.80 -8.53
CA PRO A 119 1.18 -9.24 -8.66
C PRO A 119 2.63 -9.72 -8.82
N SER A 120 2.96 -10.83 -8.15
CA SER A 120 4.25 -11.49 -8.24
C SER A 120 4.04 -13.00 -8.33
N ILE A 121 4.76 -13.64 -9.25
CA ILE A 121 4.71 -15.09 -9.46
C ILE A 121 6.02 -15.70 -8.97
N GLN A 122 5.91 -16.68 -8.08
CA GLN A 122 7.04 -17.46 -7.60
C GLN A 122 6.78 -18.94 -7.87
N GLY A 123 7.45 -19.49 -8.89
CA GLY A 123 7.10 -20.82 -9.40
C GLY A 123 5.68 -20.78 -9.97
N GLU A 124 4.77 -21.55 -9.37
CA GLU A 124 3.34 -21.59 -9.74
C GLU A 124 2.44 -20.79 -8.78
N VAL A 125 3.04 -20.06 -7.83
CA VAL A 125 2.29 -19.36 -6.78
C VAL A 125 2.18 -17.87 -7.09
N LEU A 126 0.93 -17.41 -7.28
CA LEU A 126 0.59 -16.00 -7.39
C LEU A 126 0.42 -15.36 -6.00
N ASN A 127 1.13 -14.27 -5.75
CA ASN A 127 0.96 -13.40 -4.59
C ASN A 127 0.69 -11.97 -5.05
N VAL A 128 -0.35 -11.33 -4.52
CA VAL A 128 -0.74 -9.97 -4.92
C VAL A 128 -0.56 -9.04 -3.73
N MET A 129 0.41 -8.13 -3.81
CA MET A 129 0.63 -7.11 -2.80
C MET A 129 -0.23 -5.87 -3.08
N ALA A 130 -0.81 -5.29 -2.04
CA ALA A 130 -1.55 -4.03 -2.10
C ALA A 130 -1.13 -3.12 -0.93
N LEU A 131 -1.53 -1.85 -1.03
CA LEU A 131 -1.34 -0.86 0.02
C LEU A 131 -2.70 -0.47 0.60
N SER A 132 -2.80 -0.48 1.92
CA SER A 132 -3.87 0.20 2.64
C SER A 132 -3.31 1.29 3.55
N ALA A 133 -4.15 2.25 3.88
CA ALA A 133 -3.90 3.26 4.89
C ALA A 133 -5.00 3.23 5.94
N GLU A 134 -4.62 3.40 7.20
CA GLU A 134 -5.53 3.48 8.33
C GLU A 134 -5.23 4.76 9.11
N VAL A 135 -6.20 5.67 9.13
CA VAL A 135 -6.10 6.94 9.84
C VAL A 135 -6.59 6.72 11.26
N SER A 136 -5.77 7.08 12.26
CA SER A 136 -6.20 6.96 13.64
C SER A 136 -7.34 7.95 13.94
N PRO A 137 -8.48 7.51 14.50
CA PRO A 137 -9.57 8.41 14.88
C PRO A 137 -9.24 9.26 16.12
N THR A 138 -8.23 8.83 16.89
CA THR A 138 -7.93 9.39 18.23
C THR A 138 -6.57 10.07 18.31
N SER A 139 -5.70 9.89 17.31
CA SER A 139 -4.35 10.46 17.30
C SER A 139 -3.96 10.93 15.91
N ALA A 140 -2.99 11.85 15.83
CA ALA A 140 -2.42 12.32 14.57
C ALA A 140 -1.42 11.27 14.01
N GLU A 141 -1.92 10.08 13.73
CA GLU A 141 -1.13 8.94 13.25
C GLU A 141 -1.81 8.27 12.07
N ILE A 142 -1.00 7.89 11.08
CA ILE A 142 -1.45 7.16 9.90
C ILE A 142 -0.61 5.89 9.80
N LEU A 143 -1.29 4.75 9.69
CA LEU A 143 -0.67 3.47 9.46
C LEU A 143 -0.76 3.09 7.98
N LEU A 144 0.39 3.00 7.33
CA LEU A 144 0.52 2.40 6.00
C LEU A 144 0.73 0.90 6.17
N LYS A 145 -0.11 0.09 5.56
CA LYS A 145 -0.04 -1.38 5.67
C LYS A 145 0.16 -1.97 4.29
N LEU A 146 1.29 -2.66 4.12
CA LEU A 146 1.54 -3.51 2.96
C LEU A 146 0.86 -4.85 3.24
N LEU A 147 -0.18 -5.19 2.50
CA LEU A 147 -0.90 -6.45 2.69
C LEU A 147 -0.86 -7.30 1.44
N TYR A 148 -1.02 -8.60 1.61
CA TYR A 148 -1.29 -9.52 0.51
C TYR A 148 -2.80 -9.76 0.40
N LEU A 149 -3.31 -9.72 -0.81
CA LEU A 149 -4.71 -9.99 -1.12
C LEU A 149 -4.87 -11.47 -1.52
N PRO A 150 -6.05 -12.07 -1.29
CA PRO A 150 -6.34 -13.42 -1.73
C PRO A 150 -6.21 -13.48 -3.27
N PRO A 151 -5.28 -14.29 -3.81
CA PRO A 151 -5.01 -14.29 -5.25
C PRO A 151 -6.20 -14.81 -6.07
N ASP A 152 -7.09 -15.59 -5.45
CA ASP A 152 -8.28 -16.15 -6.08
C ASP A 152 -9.22 -15.03 -6.61
N GLN A 153 -9.16 -13.84 -6.02
CA GLN A 153 -9.90 -12.65 -6.48
C GLN A 153 -9.34 -12.05 -7.79
N PHE A 154 -8.11 -12.42 -8.18
CA PHE A 154 -7.41 -11.91 -9.36
C PHE A 154 -7.34 -12.95 -10.49
N VAL A 155 -7.72 -14.20 -10.23
CA VAL A 155 -7.74 -15.28 -11.23
C VAL A 155 -8.99 -15.18 -12.15
N GLN A 156 -10.04 -14.46 -11.73
CA GLN A 156 -11.20 -14.15 -12.58
C GLN A 156 -11.02 -12.83 -13.32
N ASN A 157 -10.39 -12.86 -14.51
CA ASN A 157 -10.65 -11.90 -15.60
C ASN A 157 -10.06 -12.32 -16.97
N ALA A 158 -9.52 -13.54 -17.11
CA ALA A 158 -9.03 -14.03 -18.41
C ALA A 158 -10.11 -14.68 -19.29
N ASP A 159 -11.29 -15.03 -18.75
CA ASP A 159 -12.30 -15.83 -19.46
C ASP A 159 -13.56 -15.06 -19.90
N SER A 160 -13.65 -13.74 -19.68
CA SER A 160 -14.86 -12.96 -19.99
C SER A 160 -14.82 -12.19 -21.32
N SER A 161 -13.88 -12.49 -22.22
CA SER A 161 -13.75 -11.80 -23.52
C SER A 161 -13.76 -12.74 -24.74
N ALA A 162 -14.54 -13.82 -24.68
CA ALA A 162 -14.83 -14.66 -25.85
C ALA A 162 -16.31 -15.04 -25.90
N GLY A 163 -17.13 -14.23 -26.59
CA GLY A 163 -18.57 -14.50 -26.73
C GLY A 163 -19.32 -13.43 -27.53
N VAL A 164 -18.95 -13.29 -28.79
CA VAL A 164 -19.43 -12.37 -29.83
C VAL A 164 -20.96 -12.31 -29.97
N LEU A 165 -21.44 -11.09 -30.26
CA LEU A 165 -22.69 -10.72 -30.94
C LEU A 165 -23.23 -11.77 -31.93
N GLY A 166 -24.55 -11.98 -31.96
CA GLY A 166 -25.21 -12.59 -33.13
C GLY A 166 -26.66 -13.03 -32.93
N ALA A 167 -27.57 -12.29 -33.60
CA ALA A 167 -28.96 -12.60 -33.98
C ALA A 167 -30.05 -12.50 -32.91
#